data_AF-A0A2W0AZQ3-F1
#
_entry.id   AF-A0A2W0AZQ3-F1
#
_cell.length_a   1.000
_cell.length_b   1.000
_cell.length_c   1.000
_cell.angle_alpha   90.00
_cell.angle_beta   90.00
_cell.angle_gamma   90.00
#
_symmetry.space_group_name_H-M   'P 1'
#
loop_
_entity.id
_entity.type
_entity.pdbx_description
1 polymer ?
#
loop_
_entity_poly.entity_id
_entity_poly.type
_entity_poly.pdbx_seq_one_letter_code
_entity_poly.pdbx_strand_id
1 'polypeptide(L)'
;MEGNAFVFALVGLYLRVERNFTGRRVQQVHRRLRKRRKQWFPPQLPEQPGAIVISDVLAAAPGNRRDAMIRKWCISVWGAWRDSRHQIADLAKPELDIG
;
A
#
# COMPACT_ATOMS: atom_id res chain seq x y z
N MET A 1 -14.58 -14.63 -3.43
CA MET A 1 -13.56 -13.92 -4.24
C MET A 1 -13.27 -12.54 -3.62
N GLU A 2 -12.85 -12.44 -2.36
CA GLU A 2 -12.80 -11.14 -1.68
C GLU A 2 -11.43 -10.77 -1.06
N GLY A 3 -10.45 -11.69 -1.03
CA GLY A 3 -9.11 -11.42 -0.46
C GLY A 3 -8.17 -10.54 -1.29
N ASN A 4 -8.55 -10.17 -2.52
CA ASN A 4 -7.61 -9.55 -3.47
C ASN A 4 -7.42 -8.04 -3.27
N ALA A 5 -8.46 -7.30 -2.91
CA ALA A 5 -8.39 -5.83 -2.85
C ALA A 5 -7.43 -5.33 -1.77
N PHE A 6 -7.41 -5.98 -0.60
CA PHE A 6 -6.52 -5.64 0.51
C PHE A 6 -5.05 -5.84 0.13
N VAL A 7 -4.72 -6.96 -0.50
CA VAL A 7 -3.36 -7.23 -0.97
C VAL A 7 -2.91 -6.19 -2.00
N PHE A 8 -3.79 -5.82 -2.95
CA PHE A 8 -3.50 -4.73 -3.89
C PHE A 8 -3.23 -3.40 -3.16
N ALA A 9 -4.06 -3.02 -2.20
CA ALA A 9 -3.88 -1.80 -1.44
C ALA A 9 -2.54 -1.79 -0.66
N LEU A 10 -2.21 -2.90 -0.01
CA LEU A 10 -0.95 -3.06 0.75
C LEU A 10 0.28 -3.02 -0.15
N VAL A 11 0.23 -3.66 -1.32
CA VAL A 11 1.29 -3.52 -2.34
C VAL A 11 1.44 -2.07 -2.75
N GLY A 12 0.34 -1.35 -2.97
CA GLY A 12 0.37 0.08 -3.32
C GLY A 12 1.06 0.92 -2.23
N LEU A 13 0.75 0.67 -0.96
CA LEU A 13 1.38 1.32 0.19
C LEU A 13 2.87 0.99 0.27
N TYR A 14 3.28 -0.27 0.16
CA TYR A 14 4.67 -0.69 0.12
C TYR A 14 5.47 0.05 -0.96
N LEU A 15 4.96 0.05 -2.20
CA LEU A 15 5.63 0.69 -3.32
C LEU A 15 5.73 2.21 -3.15
N ARG A 16 4.69 2.84 -2.60
CA ARG A 16 4.69 4.29 -2.38
C ARG A 16 5.58 4.71 -1.23
N VAL A 17 5.52 3.98 -0.10
CA VAL A 17 6.15 4.36 1.17
C VAL A 17 7.61 3.92 1.24
N GLU A 18 7.92 2.67 0.88
CA GLU A 18 9.28 2.12 1.00
C GLU A 18 10.08 2.25 -0.29
N ARG A 19 9.43 2.14 -1.46
CA ARG A 19 10.11 2.23 -2.75
C ARG A 19 10.04 3.61 -3.40
N ASN A 20 9.33 4.57 -2.80
CA ASN A 20 9.12 5.93 -3.33
C ASN A 20 8.58 5.96 -4.77
N PHE A 21 7.80 4.96 -5.18
CA PHE A 21 7.23 4.94 -6.52
C PHE A 21 6.20 6.05 -6.70
N THR A 22 6.12 6.57 -7.92
CA THR A 22 5.06 7.48 -8.34
C THR A 22 3.75 6.70 -8.53
N GLY A 23 2.60 7.38 -8.46
CA GLY A 23 1.31 6.73 -8.71
C GLY A 23 1.25 6.00 -10.06
N ARG A 24 1.90 6.56 -11.10
CA ARG A 24 2.01 5.92 -12.42
C ARG A 24 2.80 4.60 -12.36
N ARG A 25 3.93 4.55 -11.65
CA ARG A 25 4.71 3.31 -11.46
C ARG A 25 3.94 2.28 -10.63
N VAL A 26 3.23 2.70 -9.58
CA VAL A 26 2.35 1.82 -8.79
C VAL A 26 1.26 1.19 -9.67
N GLN A 27 0.58 1.99 -10.50
CA GLN A 27 -0.42 1.48 -11.45
C GLN A 27 0.17 0.48 -12.46
N GLN A 28 1.39 0.71 -12.95
CA GLN A 28 2.09 -0.24 -13.84
C GLN A 28 2.34 -1.59 -13.13
N VAL A 29 2.82 -1.57 -11.89
CA VAL A 29 3.03 -2.79 -11.09
C VAL A 29 1.71 -3.51 -10.83
N HIS A 30 0.64 -2.80 -10.42
CA HIS A 30 -0.68 -3.41 -10.23
C HIS A 30 -1.22 -4.07 -11.50
N ARG A 31 -1.03 -3.47 -12.67
CA ARG A 31 -1.44 -4.08 -13.95
C ARG A 31 -0.69 -5.37 -14.22
N ARG A 32 0.62 -5.45 -13.92
CA ARG A 32 1.42 -6.68 -14.05
C ARG A 32 0.98 -7.75 -13.05
N LEU A 33 0.83 -7.36 -11.78
CA LEU A 33 0.37 -8.22 -10.69
C LEU A 33 -0.99 -8.87 -11.00
N ARG A 34 -1.95 -8.11 -11.57
CA ARG A 34 -3.27 -8.62 -11.97
C ARG A 34 -3.17 -9.72 -13.04
N LYS A 35 -2.22 -9.62 -13.97
CA LYS A 35 -2.08 -10.58 -15.08
C LYS A 35 -1.60 -11.95 -14.61
N ARG A 36 -0.81 -12.03 -13.54
CA ARG A 36 -0.22 -13.28 -13.05
C ARG A 36 -1.12 -14.13 -12.14
N ARG A 37 -2.39 -13.74 -11.92
CA ARG A 37 -3.44 -14.47 -11.14
C ARG A 37 -2.86 -15.47 -10.11
N LYS A 38 -2.27 -14.95 -9.04
CA LYS A 38 -1.78 -15.78 -7.93
C LYS A 38 -2.91 -16.00 -6.92
N GLN A 39 -3.00 -17.19 -6.34
CA GLN A 39 -3.76 -17.37 -5.10
C GLN A 39 -3.02 -16.60 -4.00
N TRP A 40 -3.68 -15.60 -3.42
CA TRP A 40 -3.13 -14.84 -2.33
C TRP A 40 -3.75 -15.30 -1.03
N PHE A 41 -2.89 -15.66 -0.09
CA PHE A 41 -3.30 -15.79 1.29
C PHE A 41 -3.48 -14.38 1.86
N PRO A 42 -4.64 -14.08 2.46
CA PRO A 42 -4.86 -12.79 3.08
C PRO A 42 -3.84 -12.62 4.21
N PRO A 43 -3.09 -11.50 4.26
CA PRO A 43 -2.19 -11.22 5.36
C PRO A 43 -2.98 -11.09 6.66
N GLN A 44 -2.31 -11.38 7.79
CA GLN A 44 -2.91 -11.17 9.10
C GLN A 44 -3.25 -9.69 9.27
N LEU A 45 -4.47 -9.43 9.73
CA LEU A 45 -4.92 -8.08 10.05
C LEU A 45 -4.09 -7.51 11.20
N PRO A 46 -3.77 -6.20 11.17
CA PRO A 46 -3.07 -5.57 12.27
C PRO A 46 -3.97 -5.51 13.51
N GLU A 47 -3.40 -5.70 14.70
CA GLU A 47 -4.13 -5.61 15.97
C GLU A 47 -4.71 -4.22 16.21
N GLN A 48 -4.02 -3.19 15.71
CA GLN A 48 -4.43 -1.80 15.82
C GLN A 48 -4.38 -1.12 14.45
N PRO A 49 -5.35 -0.27 14.10
CA PRO A 49 -5.30 0.51 12.88
C PRO A 49 -4.18 1.54 12.92
N GLY A 50 -3.86 2.14 11.76
CA GLY A 50 -2.93 3.26 11.70
C GLY A 50 -3.43 4.44 12.57
N ALA A 51 -2.51 5.10 13.27
CA ALA A 51 -2.77 6.26 14.11
C ALA A 51 -3.42 7.47 13.39
N ILE A 52 -3.22 7.59 12.07
CA ILE A 52 -3.88 8.60 11.23
C ILE A 52 -5.06 7.94 10.52
N VAL A 53 -6.21 8.61 10.53
CA VAL A 53 -7.45 8.16 9.89
C VAL A 53 -7.83 9.09 8.74
N ILE A 54 -8.78 8.65 7.91
CA ILE A 54 -9.23 9.43 6.74
C ILE A 54 -9.81 10.80 7.13
N SER A 55 -10.41 10.94 8.31
CA SER A 55 -10.93 12.22 8.80
C SER A 55 -9.84 13.27 8.99
N ASP A 56 -8.63 12.86 9.41
CA ASP A 56 -7.48 13.78 9.55
C ASP A 56 -7.05 14.34 8.18
N VAL A 57 -7.13 13.51 7.14
CA VAL A 57 -6.85 13.90 5.75
C VAL A 57 -7.89 14.88 5.23
N LEU A 58 -9.17 14.62 5.51
CA LEU A 58 -10.28 15.47 5.07
C LEU A 58 -10.28 16.83 5.79
N ALA A 59 -9.84 16.87 7.05
CA ALA A 59 -9.66 18.10 7.81
C ALA A 59 -8.50 18.98 7.29
N ALA A 60 -7.55 18.40 6.54
CA ALA A 60 -6.46 19.16 5.95
C ALA A 60 -6.94 20.00 4.74
N ALA A 61 -6.49 21.26 4.69
CA ALA A 61 -6.80 22.18 3.59
C ALA A 61 -6.32 21.62 2.23
N PRO A 62 -7.12 21.78 1.15
CA PRO A 62 -6.73 21.33 -0.20
C PRO A 62 -5.35 21.85 -0.65
N GLY A 63 -4.70 21.10 -1.54
CA GLY A 63 -3.35 21.38 -2.03
C GLY A 63 -2.27 20.74 -1.16
N ASN A 64 -1.11 21.38 -1.07
CA ASN A 64 0.11 20.81 -0.46
C ASN A 64 -0.09 20.28 0.97
N ARG A 65 -0.97 20.89 1.77
CA ARG A 65 -1.26 20.43 3.15
C ARG A 65 -1.97 19.08 3.15
N ARG A 66 -3.02 18.92 2.33
CA ARG A 66 -3.72 17.64 2.17
C ARG A 66 -2.82 16.59 1.54
N ASP A 67 -2.01 16.94 0.56
CA ASP A 67 -1.06 15.99 -0.06
C ASP A 67 -0.05 15.45 0.95
N ALA A 68 0.48 16.33 1.82
CA ALA A 68 1.32 15.92 2.93
C ALA A 68 0.57 15.03 3.93
N MET A 69 -0.70 15.33 4.22
CA MET A 69 -1.51 14.51 5.13
C MET A 69 -1.84 13.14 4.53
N ILE A 70 -2.13 13.05 3.22
CA ILE A 70 -2.28 11.78 2.50
C ILE A 70 -0.99 10.96 2.64
N ARG A 71 0.19 11.56 2.46
CA ARG A 71 1.46 10.85 2.63
C ARG A 71 1.63 10.33 4.05
N LYS A 72 1.36 11.15 5.06
CA LYS A 72 1.43 10.75 6.48
C LYS A 72 0.44 9.62 6.78
N TRP A 73 -0.77 9.70 6.26
CA TRP A 73 -1.79 8.66 6.39
C TRP A 73 -1.32 7.33 5.78
N CYS A 74 -0.80 7.34 4.55
CA CYS A 74 -0.22 6.13 3.93
C CYS A 74 0.89 5.51 4.79
N ILE A 75 1.80 6.33 5.33
CA ILE A 75 2.87 5.87 6.22
C ILE A 75 2.28 5.26 7.49
N SER A 76 1.28 5.89 8.09
CA SER A 76 0.63 5.41 9.31
C SER A 76 -0.09 4.07 9.10
N VAL A 77 -0.84 3.93 8.00
CA VAL A 77 -1.51 2.68 7.66
C VAL A 77 -0.47 1.60 7.40
N TRP A 78 0.54 1.87 6.57
CA TRP A 78 1.63 0.92 6.34
C TRP A 78 2.40 0.56 7.63
N GLY A 79 2.50 1.53 8.54
CA GLY A 79 2.94 1.39 9.94
C GLY A 79 2.29 0.23 10.66
N ALA A 80 0.95 0.23 10.71
CA ALA A 80 0.16 -0.78 11.40
C ALA A 80 0.38 -2.20 10.86
N TRP A 81 0.62 -2.34 9.55
CA TRP A 81 0.79 -3.64 8.90
C TRP A 81 2.22 -4.22 9.01
N ARG A 82 3.02 -3.78 9.99
CA ARG A 82 4.45 -4.13 10.14
C ARG A 82 4.73 -5.64 10.07
N ASP A 83 3.88 -6.46 10.68
CA ASP A 83 4.10 -7.91 10.81
C ASP A 83 3.91 -8.63 9.47
N SER A 84 3.05 -8.09 8.61
CA SER A 84 2.73 -8.64 7.28
C SER A 84 3.58 -8.03 6.16
N ARG A 85 4.47 -7.06 6.45
CA ARG A 85 5.23 -6.34 5.40
C ARG A 85 6.12 -7.25 4.57
N HIS A 86 6.77 -8.23 5.19
CA HIS A 86 7.65 -9.17 4.52
C HIS A 86 6.90 -9.94 3.42
N GLN A 87 5.71 -10.44 3.72
CA GLN A 87 4.84 -11.16 2.78
C GLN A 87 4.45 -10.28 1.59
N ILE A 88 4.08 -9.03 1.85
CA ILE A 88 3.71 -8.07 0.79
C ILE A 88 4.91 -7.70 -0.09
N ALA A 89 6.08 -7.51 0.51
CA ALA A 89 7.30 -7.22 -0.23
C ALA A 89 7.69 -8.41 -1.12
N ASP A 90 7.68 -9.64 -0.59
CA ASP A 90 7.98 -10.86 -1.34
C ASP A 90 7.00 -11.08 -2.51
N LEU A 91 5.73 -10.76 -2.30
CA LEU A 91 4.72 -10.81 -3.34
C LEU A 91 4.99 -9.80 -4.46
N ALA A 92 5.46 -8.61 -4.13
CA ALA A 92 5.76 -7.54 -5.09
C ALA A 92 7.08 -7.74 -5.85
N LYS A 93 8.08 -8.40 -5.25
CA LYS A 93 9.43 -8.59 -5.83
C LYS A 93 9.43 -9.04 -7.31
N PRO A 94 8.66 -10.08 -7.73
CA PRO A 94 8.69 -10.56 -9.12
C PRO A 94 8.11 -9.58 -10.15
N GLU A 95 7.42 -8.54 -9.70
CA GLU A 95 6.80 -7.51 -10.55
C GLU A 95 7.62 -6.23 -10.61
N LEU A 96 8.70 -6.14 -9.83
CA LEU A 96 9.45 -4.91 -9.69
C LEU A 96 10.58 -4.74 -10.72
N ASP A 97 10.94 -5.78 -11.49
CA ASP A 97 12.08 -5.76 -12.45
C ASP A 97 13.28 -4.97 -11.90
N ILE A 98 13.59 -5.21 -10.63
CA ILE A 98 14.86 -4.82 -10.06
C ILE A 98 15.73 -6.05 -10.31
N GLY A 99 16.53 -5.98 -11.38
CA GLY A 99 17.70 -6.84 -11.52
C GLY A 99 18.70 -6.57 -10.40
#